data_AF-A0A850NPD1-F1
#
_entry.id   AF-A0A850NPD1-F1
#
_cell.length_a   1.000
_cell.length_b   1.000
_cell.length_c   1.000
_cell.angle_alpha   90.00
_cell.angle_beta   90.00
_cell.angle_gamma   90.00
#
_symmetry.space_group_name_H-M   'P 1'
#
loop_
_entity.id
_entity.type
_entity.pdbx_description
1 polymer ?
#
loop_
_entity_poly.entity_id
_entity_poly.type
_entity_poly.pdbx_seq_one_letter_code
_entity_poly.pdbx_strand_id
1 'polypeptide(L)'
;MTTTLQSFDDIVQGMCAGLQDASGSLIDVSSGSVARALLESGASIALWVQFLNMQVLASTRLATSSGTDIDSWVGDFGLTRLAATSASGQVVMSSLNPAGSSAVIPNGAQVRTADGSVSFAVVGGPYTRPAGTVSVAVTVRALTAGTLGNVASGTISLQGSSIPGIDLVSNPVAFTNGADPETDAALRARFVAYINSRAQATVLAIRTAVQAVQLGVSCEVIENTAPDGTVVPGYFTVVMDDGSGAPPAALLDAAQQAVDAVRPIGSRFSVIGPTVIVANMQVVVEIDAQAVFADVAAAITLAVDAYVGALPVGAPLRLTRIVALAYAASAAVTNVVSVTLDGGSSDLGGTLTSVVRAGQISVVGG
;
A
#
# COMPACT_ATOMS: atom_id res chain seq x y z
N MET A 1 -24.72 20.86 -3.28
CA MET A 1 -25.11 22.27 -3.50
C MET A 1 -24.08 22.84 -4.48
N THR A 2 -24.49 23.13 -5.71
CA THR A 2 -23.61 23.73 -6.73
C THR A 2 -23.55 25.24 -6.50
N THR A 3 -22.37 25.78 -6.23
CA THR A 3 -22.18 27.23 -6.06
C THR A 3 -22.18 27.88 -7.44
N THR A 4 -23.19 28.68 -7.75
CA THR A 4 -23.25 29.45 -9.00
C THR A 4 -22.48 30.76 -8.81
N LEU A 5 -21.42 30.96 -9.60
CA LEU A 5 -20.64 32.20 -9.58
C LEU A 5 -21.25 33.24 -10.52
N GLN A 6 -21.28 34.49 -10.07
CA GLN A 6 -21.74 35.62 -10.90
C GLN A 6 -20.53 36.34 -11.52
N SER A 7 -20.68 36.79 -12.76
CA SER A 7 -19.71 37.72 -13.36
C SER A 7 -19.89 39.12 -12.78
N PHE A 8 -18.92 40.01 -13.02
CA PHE A 8 -19.04 41.41 -12.62
C PHE A 8 -20.32 42.04 -13.21
N ASP A 9 -20.57 41.83 -14.50
CA ASP A 9 -21.74 42.40 -15.17
C ASP A 9 -23.06 41.88 -14.59
N ASP A 10 -23.14 40.59 -14.24
CA ASP A 10 -24.31 40.00 -13.60
C ASP A 10 -24.58 40.65 -12.23
N ILE A 11 -23.52 40.90 -11.45
CA ILE A 11 -23.63 41.55 -10.14
C ILE A 11 -24.11 42.98 -10.31
N VAL A 12 -23.52 43.76 -11.23
CA VAL A 12 -23.95 45.16 -11.43
C VAL A 12 -25.37 45.22 -11.99
N GLN A 13 -25.75 44.34 -12.93
CA GLN A 13 -27.13 44.28 -13.42
C GLN A 13 -28.11 43.95 -12.29
N GLY A 14 -27.80 42.98 -11.44
CA GLY A 14 -28.60 42.65 -10.27
C GLY A 14 -28.73 43.82 -9.29
N MET A 15 -27.64 44.54 -9.03
CA MET A 15 -27.64 45.74 -8.20
C MET A 15 -28.47 46.88 -8.81
N CYS A 16 -28.37 47.13 -10.12
CA CYS A 16 -29.17 48.13 -10.82
C CYS A 16 -30.66 47.78 -10.79
N ALA A 17 -31.03 46.52 -11.05
CA ALA A 17 -32.40 46.05 -10.97
C ALA A 17 -32.94 46.23 -9.54
N GLY A 18 -32.18 45.81 -8.52
CA GLY A 18 -32.57 45.98 -7.12
C GLY A 18 -32.74 47.44 -6.71
N LEU A 19 -31.89 48.35 -7.19
CA LEU A 19 -32.03 49.79 -6.93
C LEU A 19 -33.28 50.36 -7.59
N GLN A 20 -33.55 49.97 -8.84
CA GLN A 20 -34.69 50.47 -9.61
C GLN A 20 -36.03 49.98 -9.03
N ASP A 21 -36.06 48.73 -8.56
CA ASP A 21 -37.24 48.13 -7.91
C ASP A 21 -37.52 48.75 -6.53
N ALA A 22 -36.47 49.11 -5.78
CA ALA A 22 -36.60 49.72 -4.46
C ALA A 22 -36.94 51.22 -4.50
N SER A 23 -36.77 51.88 -5.65
CA SER A 23 -36.96 53.31 -5.81
C SER A 23 -38.39 53.69 -6.18
N GLY A 24 -38.93 54.74 -5.55
CA GLY A 24 -40.24 55.31 -5.91
C GLY A 24 -40.23 56.16 -7.20
N SER A 25 -39.06 56.37 -7.80
CA SER A 25 -38.85 57.13 -9.04
C SER A 25 -37.76 56.50 -9.91
N LEU A 26 -37.73 56.81 -11.21
CA LEU A 26 -36.62 56.39 -12.07
C LEU A 26 -35.29 57.00 -11.59
N ILE A 27 -34.27 56.15 -11.45
CA ILE A 27 -32.89 56.55 -11.18
C ILE A 27 -32.07 56.28 -12.44
N ASP A 28 -31.26 57.24 -12.86
CA ASP A 28 -30.34 57.04 -13.97
C ASP A 28 -29.22 56.07 -13.55
N VAL A 29 -29.24 54.87 -14.12
CA VAL A 29 -28.23 53.81 -13.95
C VAL A 29 -27.46 53.55 -15.25
N SER A 30 -27.52 54.48 -16.21
CA SER A 30 -26.76 54.39 -17.46
C SER A 30 -25.26 54.45 -17.20
N SER A 31 -24.49 53.91 -18.16
CA SER A 31 -23.02 53.96 -18.12
C SER A 31 -22.54 55.40 -18.05
N GLY A 32 -21.72 55.72 -17.04
CA GLY A 32 -21.20 57.06 -16.79
C GLY A 32 -22.00 57.88 -15.76
N SER A 33 -23.15 57.40 -15.29
CA SER A 33 -23.89 58.03 -14.20
C SER A 33 -23.20 57.83 -12.84
N VAL A 34 -23.40 58.76 -11.90
CA VAL A 34 -22.85 58.67 -10.53
C VAL A 34 -23.42 57.46 -9.79
N ALA A 35 -24.71 57.17 -9.96
CA ALA A 35 -25.35 56.01 -9.35
C ALA A 35 -24.72 54.71 -9.88
N ARG A 36 -24.50 54.60 -11.20
CA ARG A 36 -23.83 53.44 -11.80
C ARG A 36 -22.41 53.27 -11.25
N ALA A 37 -21.62 54.34 -11.12
CA ALA A 37 -20.26 54.28 -10.58
C ALA A 37 -20.23 53.78 -9.12
N LEU A 38 -21.21 54.16 -8.29
CA LEU A 38 -21.34 53.66 -6.92
C LEU A 38 -21.68 52.16 -6.88
N LEU A 39 -22.59 51.70 -7.76
CA LEU A 39 -22.95 50.28 -7.86
C LEU A 39 -21.78 49.45 -8.39
N GLU A 40 -21.03 49.94 -9.37
CA GLU A 40 -19.82 49.27 -9.89
C GLU A 40 -18.75 49.11 -8.81
N SER A 41 -18.56 50.13 -7.97
CA SER A 41 -17.69 50.04 -6.78
C SER A 41 -18.17 48.94 -5.82
N GLY A 42 -19.45 48.90 -5.48
CA GLY A 42 -20.04 47.84 -4.66
C GLY A 42 -19.90 46.44 -5.27
N ALA A 43 -20.12 46.32 -6.58
CA ALA A 43 -19.98 45.07 -7.31
C ALA A 43 -18.53 44.55 -7.32
N SER A 44 -17.54 45.46 -7.38
CA SER A 44 -16.13 45.09 -7.30
C SER A 44 -15.80 44.43 -5.94
N ILE A 45 -16.35 44.96 -4.84
CA ILE A 45 -16.21 44.39 -3.50
C ILE A 45 -16.93 43.04 -3.42
N ALA A 46 -18.15 42.94 -3.97
CA ALA A 46 -18.90 41.69 -3.99
C ALA A 46 -18.17 40.58 -4.76
N LEU A 47 -17.60 40.90 -5.92
CA LEU A 47 -16.79 39.97 -6.70
C LEU A 47 -15.53 39.51 -5.94
N TRP A 48 -14.88 40.44 -5.23
CA TRP A 48 -13.74 40.11 -4.38
C TRP A 48 -14.13 39.19 -3.21
N VAL A 49 -15.26 39.45 -2.55
CA VAL A 49 -15.78 38.56 -1.50
C VAL A 49 -16.15 37.18 -2.06
N GLN A 50 -16.72 37.11 -3.26
CA GLN A 50 -16.97 35.84 -3.95
C GLN A 50 -15.66 35.07 -4.19
N PHE A 51 -14.61 35.75 -4.62
CA PHE A 51 -13.28 35.15 -4.80
C PHE A 51 -12.69 34.64 -3.48
N LEU A 52 -12.79 35.40 -2.39
CA LEU A 52 -12.35 34.97 -1.05
C LEU A 52 -13.11 33.72 -0.59
N ASN A 53 -14.44 33.69 -0.78
CA ASN A 53 -15.24 32.51 -0.45
C ASN A 53 -14.80 31.28 -1.24
N MET A 54 -14.46 31.44 -2.52
CA MET A 54 -13.93 30.34 -3.33
C MET A 54 -12.57 29.83 -2.82
N GLN A 55 -11.68 30.72 -2.38
CA GLN A 55 -10.42 30.31 -1.76
C GLN A 55 -10.64 29.50 -0.48
N VAL A 56 -11.54 29.96 0.40
CA VAL A 56 -11.89 29.23 1.64
C VAL A 56 -12.50 27.86 1.32
N LEU A 57 -13.39 27.77 0.32
CA LEU A 57 -13.98 26.49 -0.08
C LEU A 57 -12.95 25.52 -0.65
N ALA A 58 -11.94 26.03 -1.35
CA ALA A 58 -10.84 25.22 -1.89
C ALA A 58 -9.92 24.69 -0.78
N SER A 59 -9.57 25.51 0.22
CA SER A 59 -8.64 25.12 1.30
C SER A 59 -9.27 24.22 2.37
N THR A 60 -10.58 24.31 2.60
CA THR A 60 -11.27 23.62 3.71
C THR A 60 -11.53 22.12 3.48
N ARG A 61 -11.36 21.61 2.26
CA ARG A 61 -11.58 20.19 1.96
C ARG A 61 -10.30 19.56 1.48
N LEU A 62 -9.99 18.38 2.01
CA LEU A 62 -8.88 17.56 1.53
C LEU A 62 -8.87 17.53 0.00
N ALA A 63 -9.96 17.08 -0.63
CA ALA A 63 -10.07 16.85 -2.08
C ALA A 63 -9.68 18.05 -2.97
N THR A 64 -9.85 19.29 -2.48
CA THR A 64 -9.60 20.52 -3.24
C THR A 64 -8.40 21.31 -2.72
N SER A 65 -7.93 21.06 -1.50
CA SER A 65 -6.79 21.77 -0.93
C SER A 65 -5.47 21.32 -1.57
N SER A 66 -4.48 22.21 -1.53
CA SER A 66 -3.16 22.05 -2.16
C SER A 66 -2.07 22.69 -1.31
N GLY A 67 -0.82 22.28 -1.50
CA GLY A 67 0.33 22.84 -0.79
C GLY A 67 0.22 22.72 0.74
N THR A 68 0.40 23.83 1.44
CA THR A 68 0.39 23.84 2.92
C THR A 68 -0.99 23.55 3.51
N ASP A 69 -2.07 23.82 2.78
CA ASP A 69 -3.45 23.61 3.28
C ASP A 69 -3.79 22.11 3.35
N ILE A 70 -3.34 21.32 2.37
CA ILE A 70 -3.48 19.85 2.45
C ILE A 70 -2.61 19.29 3.57
N ASP A 71 -1.41 19.86 3.78
CA ASP A 71 -0.50 19.42 4.84
C ASP A 71 -1.07 19.68 6.24
N SER A 72 -1.68 20.85 6.47
CA SER A 72 -2.36 21.12 7.75
C SER A 72 -3.56 20.20 7.95
N TRP A 73 -4.35 19.98 6.89
CA TRP A 73 -5.54 19.13 6.96
C TRP A 73 -5.20 17.68 7.31
N VAL A 74 -4.17 17.08 6.68
CA VAL A 74 -3.75 15.70 7.04
C VAL A 74 -3.01 15.66 8.39
N GLY A 75 -2.39 16.78 8.77
CA GLY A 75 -1.72 16.96 10.06
C GLY A 75 -2.66 16.82 11.24
N ASP A 76 -3.93 17.23 11.11
CA ASP A 76 -4.97 17.02 12.13
C ASP A 76 -5.19 15.54 12.49
N PHE A 77 -4.83 14.62 11.58
CA PHE A 77 -4.92 13.17 11.76
C PHE A 77 -3.56 12.53 12.09
N GLY A 78 -2.52 13.33 12.32
CA GLY A 78 -1.16 12.89 12.63
C GLY A 78 -0.36 12.35 11.44
N LEU A 79 -0.80 12.60 10.20
CA LEU A 79 -0.04 12.26 9.00
C LEU A 79 0.79 13.46 8.55
N THR A 80 2.05 13.24 8.18
CA THR A 80 2.91 14.28 7.60
C THR A 80 3.34 13.89 6.19
N ARG A 81 3.57 14.89 5.34
CA ARG A 81 4.08 14.70 3.97
C ARG A 81 5.49 14.12 4.01
N LEU A 82 5.78 13.19 3.10
CA LEU A 82 7.14 12.69 2.94
C LEU A 82 8.02 13.78 2.33
N ALA A 83 9.11 14.11 3.05
CA ALA A 83 10.06 15.10 2.62
C ALA A 83 10.88 14.62 1.42
N ALA A 84 11.46 15.57 0.69
CA ALA A 84 12.45 15.28 -0.33
C ALA A 84 13.66 14.55 0.27
N THR A 85 14.25 13.64 -0.51
CA THR A 85 15.46 12.92 -0.13
C THR A 85 16.65 13.40 -0.95
N SER A 86 17.79 13.63 -0.30
CA SER A 86 19.02 14.03 -0.99
C SER A 86 19.67 12.83 -1.67
N ALA A 87 20.09 13.02 -2.92
CA ALA A 87 20.95 12.07 -3.60
C ALA A 87 22.24 11.86 -2.80
N SER A 88 22.71 10.62 -2.73
CA SER A 88 23.95 10.28 -2.02
C SER A 88 24.65 9.12 -2.70
N GLY A 89 25.97 9.08 -2.55
CA GLY A 89 26.78 8.02 -3.13
C GLY A 89 28.26 8.25 -2.89
N GLN A 90 29.09 7.42 -3.51
CA GLN A 90 30.53 7.52 -3.39
C GLN A 90 31.14 8.36 -4.52
N VAL A 91 32.07 9.22 -4.13
CA VAL A 91 32.91 10.00 -5.01
C VAL A 91 34.35 9.57 -4.77
N VAL A 92 35.12 9.45 -5.85
CA VAL A 92 36.55 9.14 -5.80
C VAL A 92 37.32 10.46 -5.90
N MET A 93 38.12 10.73 -4.88
CA MET A 93 39.05 11.86 -4.85
C MET A 93 40.47 11.34 -5.00
N SER A 94 41.24 11.90 -5.94
CA SER A 94 42.58 11.40 -6.29
C SER A 94 43.62 12.50 -6.35
N SER A 95 44.88 12.12 -6.18
CA SER A 95 46.03 13.01 -6.36
C SER A 95 46.86 12.61 -7.57
N LEU A 96 47.38 13.60 -8.28
CA LEU A 96 48.38 13.45 -9.33
C LEU A 96 49.80 13.26 -8.76
N ASN A 97 50.03 13.53 -7.47
CA ASN A 97 51.29 13.27 -6.77
C ASN A 97 51.05 12.50 -5.44
N PRO A 98 50.63 11.22 -5.52
CA PRO A 98 50.20 10.47 -4.34
C PRO A 98 51.32 10.21 -3.33
N ALA A 99 52.58 10.12 -3.76
CA ALA A 99 53.72 9.89 -2.87
C ALA A 99 54.15 11.16 -2.09
N GLY A 100 53.83 12.35 -2.59
CA GLY A 100 54.29 13.62 -2.03
C GLY A 100 53.54 14.10 -0.78
N SER A 101 52.29 13.68 -0.59
CA SER A 101 51.49 14.08 0.59
C SER A 101 50.31 13.13 0.86
N SER A 102 49.94 13.02 2.14
CA SER A 102 48.64 12.51 2.55
C SER A 102 47.58 13.62 2.44
N ALA A 103 46.31 13.22 2.35
CA ALA A 103 45.19 14.16 2.37
C ALA A 103 44.16 13.75 3.42
N VAL A 104 43.66 14.73 4.18
CA VAL A 104 42.55 14.54 5.12
C VAL A 104 41.35 15.31 4.56
N ILE A 105 40.27 14.57 4.29
CA ILE A 105 39.01 15.10 3.79
C ILE A 105 38.09 15.29 4.99
N PRO A 106 37.85 16.53 5.44
CA PRO A 106 36.97 16.76 6.57
C PRO A 106 35.51 16.46 6.21
N ASN A 107 34.72 16.10 7.23
CA ASN A 107 33.28 16.06 7.11
C ASN A 107 32.76 17.45 6.70
N GLY A 108 31.84 17.51 5.75
CA GLY A 108 31.34 18.78 5.20
C GLY A 108 32.16 19.38 4.05
N ALA A 109 33.31 18.81 3.67
CA ALA A 109 34.04 19.24 2.47
C ALA A 109 33.14 19.13 1.22
N GLN A 110 33.20 20.12 0.32
CA GLN A 110 32.25 20.19 -0.79
C GLN A 110 32.86 19.74 -2.12
N VAL A 111 32.03 19.11 -2.95
CA VAL A 111 32.29 18.79 -4.36
C VAL A 111 31.09 19.20 -5.20
N ARG A 112 31.28 19.48 -6.49
CA ARG A 112 30.21 19.96 -7.37
C ARG A 112 30.35 19.45 -8.80
N THR A 113 29.26 19.53 -9.54
CA THR A 113 29.23 19.22 -10.97
C THR A 113 30.04 20.20 -11.80
N ALA A 114 30.48 19.80 -12.99
CA ALA A 114 31.28 20.64 -13.90
C ALA A 114 30.64 21.99 -14.25
N ASP A 115 29.30 22.02 -14.34
CA ASP A 115 28.48 23.21 -14.61
C ASP A 115 28.16 24.01 -13.33
N GLY A 116 28.53 23.51 -12.15
CA GLY A 116 28.27 24.13 -10.85
C GLY A 116 26.81 24.07 -10.39
N SER A 117 25.91 23.39 -11.10
CA SER A 117 24.48 23.37 -10.81
C SER A 117 24.13 22.57 -9.55
N VAL A 118 24.87 21.51 -9.24
CA VAL A 118 24.62 20.64 -8.08
C VAL A 118 25.87 20.56 -7.20
N SER A 119 25.68 20.76 -5.90
CA SER A 119 26.74 20.69 -4.89
C SER A 119 26.45 19.60 -3.86
N PHE A 120 27.51 18.93 -3.41
CA PHE A 120 27.48 17.83 -2.46
C PHE A 120 28.45 18.10 -1.32
N ALA A 121 28.12 17.63 -0.12
CA ALA A 121 29.03 17.63 1.03
C ALA A 121 29.42 16.21 1.39
N VAL A 122 30.69 16.02 1.78
CA VAL A 122 31.20 14.78 2.35
C VAL A 122 30.48 14.51 3.68
N VAL A 123 30.04 13.26 3.87
CA VAL A 123 29.36 12.77 5.08
C VAL A 123 30.07 11.54 5.65
N GLY A 124 30.08 11.40 6.98
CA GLY A 124 30.68 10.25 7.66
C GLY A 124 32.21 10.27 7.77
N GLY A 125 32.85 11.43 7.53
CA GLY A 125 34.29 11.61 7.66
C GLY A 125 34.78 11.92 9.09
N PRO A 126 36.08 12.25 9.27
CA PRO A 126 37.03 12.54 8.21
C PRO A 126 37.54 11.28 7.50
N TYR A 127 37.73 11.38 6.18
CA TYR A 127 38.38 10.34 5.38
C TYR A 127 39.84 10.72 5.17
N THR A 128 40.74 9.74 5.17
CA THR A 128 42.17 9.99 4.95
C THR A 128 42.64 9.21 3.75
N ARG A 129 43.32 9.89 2.81
CA ARG A 129 44.13 9.26 1.79
C ARG A 129 45.59 9.22 2.29
N PRO A 130 46.15 8.04 2.60
CA PRO A 130 47.56 7.92 2.97
C PRO A 130 48.49 8.34 1.83
N ALA A 131 49.70 8.78 2.17
CA ALA A 131 50.75 8.98 1.18
C ALA A 131 51.08 7.65 0.47
N GLY A 132 51.35 7.71 -0.82
CA GLY A 132 51.53 6.56 -1.70
C GLY A 132 50.22 5.96 -2.26
N THR A 133 49.05 6.39 -1.79
CA THR A 133 47.75 5.94 -2.32
C THR A 133 47.20 6.94 -3.33
N VAL A 134 46.79 6.46 -4.52
CA VAL A 134 46.32 7.32 -5.63
C VAL A 134 45.00 8.01 -5.31
N SER A 135 44.05 7.28 -4.72
CA SER A 135 42.68 7.76 -4.54
C SER A 135 42.05 7.26 -3.25
N VAL A 136 41.03 7.97 -2.78
CA VAL A 136 40.16 7.55 -1.68
C VAL A 136 38.70 7.73 -2.11
N ALA A 137 37.87 6.75 -1.77
CA ALA A 137 36.42 6.83 -1.95
C ALA A 137 35.80 7.51 -0.72
N VAL A 138 35.01 8.55 -0.94
CA VAL A 138 34.33 9.30 0.11
C VAL A 138 32.83 9.31 -0.15
N THR A 139 32.04 9.16 0.92
CA THR A 139 30.59 9.26 0.80
C THR A 139 30.19 10.73 0.80
N VAL A 140 29.37 11.13 -0.17
CA VAL A 140 28.83 12.49 -0.27
C VAL A 140 27.30 12.47 -0.31
N ARG A 141 26.70 13.59 0.09
CA ARG A 141 25.25 13.84 0.02
C ARG A 141 25.01 15.19 -0.64
N ALA A 142 24.02 15.26 -1.54
CA ALA A 142 23.60 16.50 -2.19
C ALA A 142 23.12 17.51 -1.13
N LEU A 143 23.54 18.77 -1.27
CA LEU A 143 23.12 19.86 -0.40
C LEU A 143 21.64 20.22 -0.63
N THR A 144 21.17 20.09 -1.87
CA THR A 144 19.76 20.24 -2.23
C THR A 144 19.11 18.87 -2.32
N ALA A 145 18.06 18.65 -1.53
CA ALA A 145 17.25 17.44 -1.61
C ALA A 145 16.32 17.47 -2.84
N GLY A 146 15.92 16.31 -3.34
CA GLY A 146 15.10 16.19 -4.55
C GLY A 146 15.81 15.53 -5.71
N THR A 147 15.06 15.34 -6.80
CA THR A 147 15.57 14.75 -8.05
C THR A 147 16.62 15.63 -8.71
N LEU A 148 16.59 16.95 -8.45
CA LEU A 148 17.62 17.89 -8.89
C LEU A 148 19.02 17.57 -8.35
N GLY A 149 19.12 16.81 -7.26
CA GLY A 149 20.39 16.33 -6.72
C GLY A 149 20.97 15.13 -7.47
N ASN A 150 20.20 14.50 -8.38
CA ASN A 150 20.64 13.35 -9.14
C ASN A 150 21.60 13.76 -10.25
N VAL A 151 22.64 12.95 -10.44
CA VAL A 151 23.73 13.24 -11.36
C VAL A 151 24.16 11.98 -12.10
N ALA A 152 24.49 12.12 -13.38
CA ALA A 152 25.04 11.02 -14.17
C ALA A 152 26.47 10.67 -13.70
N SER A 153 26.97 9.49 -14.08
CA SER A 153 28.36 9.11 -13.81
C SER A 153 29.33 10.11 -14.46
N GLY A 154 30.36 10.52 -13.73
CA GLY A 154 31.45 11.37 -14.21
C GLY A 154 31.13 12.86 -14.27
N THR A 155 29.96 13.32 -13.81
CA THR A 155 29.61 14.75 -13.85
C THR A 155 30.12 15.55 -12.65
N ILE A 156 30.33 14.92 -11.49
CA ILE A 156 30.97 15.53 -10.33
C ILE A 156 32.47 15.59 -10.61
N SER A 157 32.99 16.76 -10.99
CA SER A 157 34.38 16.93 -11.41
C SER A 157 35.10 18.11 -10.78
N LEU A 158 34.40 18.93 -9.99
CA LEU A 158 34.96 20.13 -9.37
C LEU A 158 35.01 20.00 -7.84
N GLN A 159 36.14 20.39 -7.27
CA GLN A 159 36.29 20.56 -5.83
C GLN A 159 35.56 21.84 -5.41
N GLY A 160 34.59 21.73 -4.51
CA GLY A 160 33.86 22.88 -3.96
C GLY A 160 34.57 23.52 -2.78
N SER A 161 35.40 22.76 -2.08
CA SER A 161 36.36 23.21 -1.07
C SER A 161 37.75 22.74 -1.47
N SER A 162 38.76 23.58 -1.31
CA SER A 162 40.15 23.16 -1.58
C SER A 162 40.61 22.17 -0.52
N ILE A 163 41.00 20.96 -0.94
CA ILE A 163 41.51 19.92 -0.06
C ILE A 163 42.98 19.68 -0.40
N PRO A 164 43.92 20.10 0.47
CA PRO A 164 45.35 19.88 0.23
C PRO A 164 45.68 18.42 -0.05
N GLY A 165 46.41 18.21 -1.13
CA GLY A 165 46.79 16.88 -1.59
C GLY A 165 45.74 16.18 -2.46
N ILE A 166 44.56 16.74 -2.72
CA ILE A 166 43.59 16.20 -3.69
C ILE A 166 43.58 17.08 -4.94
N ASP A 167 43.68 16.46 -6.12
CA ASP A 167 43.76 17.18 -7.40
C ASP A 167 42.49 16.99 -8.24
N LEU A 168 41.97 15.76 -8.27
CA LEU A 168 40.81 15.39 -9.09
C LEU A 168 39.70 14.79 -8.23
N VAL A 169 38.47 14.99 -8.67
CA VAL A 169 37.27 14.40 -8.09
C VAL A 169 36.42 13.80 -9.21
N SER A 170 35.82 12.64 -8.99
CA SER A 170 34.95 11.98 -9.95
C SER A 170 33.91 11.11 -9.25
N ASN A 171 32.70 11.03 -9.78
CA ASN A 171 31.73 10.02 -9.36
C ASN A 171 31.69 8.87 -10.38
N PRO A 172 32.19 7.67 -10.07
CA PRO A 172 32.22 6.57 -11.04
C PRO A 172 30.82 6.03 -11.38
N VAL A 173 29.86 6.20 -10.47
CA VAL A 173 28.47 5.75 -10.62
C VAL A 173 27.54 6.96 -10.55
N ALA A 174 26.43 6.90 -11.28
CA ALA A 174 25.37 7.90 -11.21
C ALA A 174 24.67 7.88 -9.84
N PHE A 175 24.23 9.04 -9.36
CA PHE A 175 23.37 9.13 -8.18
C PHE A 175 21.93 9.33 -8.65
N THR A 176 21.06 8.38 -8.32
CA THR A 176 19.66 8.34 -8.76
C THR A 176 18.66 8.20 -7.59
N ASN A 177 19.16 8.23 -6.36
CA ASN A 177 18.40 8.02 -5.13
C ASN A 177 17.86 9.31 -4.50
N GLY A 178 18.10 10.48 -5.12
CA GLY A 178 17.41 11.70 -4.76
C GLY A 178 16.00 11.68 -5.29
N ALA A 179 15.03 11.93 -4.42
CA ALA A 179 13.60 11.96 -4.77
C ALA A 179 12.96 13.25 -4.26
N ASP A 180 12.07 13.79 -5.08
CA ASP A 180 11.28 14.99 -4.77
C ASP A 180 10.34 14.74 -3.60
N PRO A 181 9.87 15.80 -2.92
CA PRO A 181 8.88 15.63 -1.88
C PRO A 181 7.61 15.02 -2.48
N GLU A 182 6.85 14.32 -1.65
CA GLU A 182 5.59 13.72 -2.06
C GLU A 182 4.65 14.79 -2.65
N THR A 183 3.95 14.45 -3.74
CA THR A 183 3.02 15.36 -4.41
C THR A 183 1.66 15.40 -3.70
N ASP A 184 0.87 16.45 -3.91
CA ASP A 184 -0.46 16.58 -3.29
C ASP A 184 -1.40 15.41 -3.63
N ALA A 185 -1.34 14.94 -4.88
CA ALA A 185 -2.12 13.79 -5.34
C ALA A 185 -1.68 12.49 -4.64
N ALA A 186 -0.37 12.28 -4.49
CA ALA A 186 0.17 11.12 -3.78
C ALA A 186 -0.18 11.16 -2.29
N LEU A 187 -0.05 12.33 -1.65
CA LEU A 187 -0.43 12.53 -0.25
C LEU A 187 -1.92 12.24 -0.03
N ARG A 188 -2.80 12.69 -0.93
CA ARG A 188 -4.24 12.40 -0.88
C ARG A 188 -4.52 10.89 -0.92
N ALA A 189 -3.88 10.18 -1.84
CA ALA A 189 -4.04 8.73 -1.97
C ALA A 189 -3.49 8.00 -0.72
N ARG A 190 -2.30 8.40 -0.25
CA ARG A 190 -1.68 7.83 0.96
C ARG A 190 -2.50 8.11 2.21
N PHE A 191 -3.16 9.26 2.31
CA PHE A 191 -4.04 9.57 3.42
C PHE A 191 -5.22 8.59 3.53
N VAL A 192 -5.87 8.24 2.40
CA VAL A 192 -6.94 7.24 2.39
C VAL A 192 -6.41 5.88 2.87
N ALA A 193 -5.25 5.46 2.39
CA ALA A 193 -4.61 4.23 2.82
C ALA A 193 -4.24 4.26 4.32
N TYR A 194 -3.75 5.41 4.83
CA TYR A 194 -3.45 5.63 6.23
C TYR A 194 -4.69 5.50 7.11
N ILE A 195 -5.81 6.15 6.76
CA ILE A 195 -7.05 6.01 7.53
C ILE A 195 -7.54 4.56 7.51
N ASN A 196 -7.48 3.90 6.36
CA ASN A 196 -7.88 2.50 6.25
C ASN A 196 -6.96 1.56 7.04
N SER A 197 -5.66 1.84 7.13
CA SER A 197 -4.72 1.03 7.93
C SER A 197 -4.91 1.23 9.43
N ARG A 198 -5.53 2.35 9.84
CA ARG A 198 -5.90 2.61 11.24
C ARG A 198 -7.20 1.94 11.68
N ALA A 199 -7.98 1.38 10.76
CA ALA A 199 -9.16 0.59 11.10
C ALA A 199 -8.74 -0.73 11.78
N GLN A 200 -8.50 -0.64 13.08
CA GLN A 200 -8.23 -1.78 13.97
C GLN A 200 -9.56 -2.32 14.53
N ALA A 201 -9.49 -3.42 15.28
CA ALA A 201 -10.61 -4.02 15.98
C ALA A 201 -11.80 -4.45 15.10
N THR A 202 -11.53 -4.82 13.84
CA THR A 202 -12.51 -5.42 12.93
C THR A 202 -12.10 -6.82 12.52
N VAL A 203 -13.05 -7.67 12.10
CA VAL A 203 -12.76 -9.02 11.56
C VAL A 203 -11.74 -8.95 10.42
N LEU A 204 -11.86 -7.95 9.54
CA LEU A 204 -10.93 -7.76 8.42
C LEU A 204 -9.51 -7.41 8.90
N ALA A 205 -9.38 -6.55 9.91
CA ALA A 205 -8.08 -6.19 10.48
C ALA A 205 -7.38 -7.39 11.10
N ILE A 206 -8.13 -8.21 11.86
CA ILE A 206 -7.63 -9.45 12.48
C ILE A 206 -7.19 -10.45 11.40
N ARG A 207 -8.03 -10.68 10.39
CA ARG A 207 -7.73 -11.59 9.27
C ARG A 207 -6.47 -11.14 8.51
N THR A 208 -6.37 -9.86 8.19
CA THR A 208 -5.22 -9.30 7.46
C THR A 208 -3.94 -9.38 8.31
N ALA A 209 -4.02 -9.13 9.61
CA ALA A 209 -2.87 -9.24 10.52
C ALA A 209 -2.32 -10.67 10.57
N VAL A 210 -3.19 -11.68 10.64
CA VAL A 210 -2.79 -13.10 10.63
C VAL A 210 -2.20 -13.51 9.28
N GLN A 211 -2.82 -13.09 8.17
CA GLN A 211 -2.34 -13.39 6.82
C GLN A 211 -1.01 -12.70 6.47
N ALA A 212 -0.68 -11.61 7.16
CA ALA A 212 0.60 -10.92 6.99
C ALA A 212 1.77 -11.62 7.69
N VAL A 213 1.52 -12.56 8.61
CA VAL A 213 2.58 -13.31 9.32
C VAL A 213 3.35 -14.22 8.38
N GLN A 214 2.65 -14.91 7.47
CA GLN A 214 3.25 -15.81 6.49
C GLN A 214 2.34 -15.93 5.26
N LEU A 215 2.96 -16.02 4.07
CA LEU A 215 2.24 -16.29 2.83
C LEU A 215 1.54 -17.66 2.86
N GLY A 216 0.34 -17.73 2.29
CA GLY A 216 -0.43 -18.97 2.18
C GLY A 216 -1.28 -19.32 3.41
N VAL A 217 -1.24 -18.50 4.47
CA VAL A 217 -2.09 -18.71 5.65
C VAL A 217 -3.55 -18.39 5.34
N SER A 218 -4.44 -19.31 5.69
CA SER A 218 -5.88 -19.07 5.78
C SER A 218 -6.30 -18.92 7.24
N CYS A 219 -7.30 -18.09 7.52
CA CYS A 219 -7.84 -18.00 8.86
C CYS A 219 -9.32 -17.61 8.86
N GLU A 220 -9.98 -18.03 9.94
CA GLU A 220 -11.36 -17.66 10.23
C GLU A 220 -11.48 -17.12 11.65
N VAL A 221 -12.31 -16.08 11.81
CA VAL A 221 -12.51 -15.39 13.08
C VAL A 221 -13.92 -15.67 13.57
N ILE A 222 -14.03 -16.24 14.77
CA ILE A 222 -15.29 -16.62 15.40
C ILE A 222 -15.51 -15.68 16.58
N GLU A 223 -16.58 -14.88 16.50
CA GLU A 223 -16.90 -13.90 17.54
C GLU A 223 -17.69 -14.51 18.70
N ASN A 224 -17.53 -13.92 19.89
CA ASN A 224 -18.23 -14.27 21.13
C ASN A 224 -18.12 -15.74 21.54
N THR A 225 -17.08 -16.44 21.10
CA THR A 225 -16.94 -17.89 21.30
C THR A 225 -15.50 -18.22 21.64
N ALA A 226 -15.30 -18.98 22.71
CA ALA A 226 -14.01 -19.52 23.12
C ALA A 226 -13.63 -20.77 22.29
N PRO A 227 -12.37 -21.23 22.30
CA PRO A 227 -11.93 -22.39 21.52
C PRO A 227 -12.69 -23.69 21.78
N ASP A 228 -13.27 -23.84 22.97
CA ASP A 228 -14.08 -24.99 23.39
C ASP A 228 -15.54 -24.91 22.90
N GLY A 229 -15.91 -23.85 22.16
CA GLY A 229 -17.27 -23.60 21.70
C GLY A 229 -18.16 -22.90 22.71
N THR A 230 -17.66 -22.59 23.91
CA THR A 230 -18.42 -21.85 24.92
C THR A 230 -18.66 -20.41 24.43
N VAL A 231 -19.92 -19.97 24.45
CA VAL A 231 -20.27 -18.59 24.12
C VAL A 231 -19.82 -17.66 25.26
N VAL A 232 -18.84 -16.81 24.97
CA VAL A 232 -18.28 -15.82 25.91
C VAL A 232 -18.28 -14.46 25.23
N PRO A 233 -19.23 -13.56 25.59
CA PRO A 233 -19.25 -12.20 25.05
C PRO A 233 -17.94 -11.46 25.29
N GLY A 234 -17.45 -10.75 24.28
CA GLY A 234 -16.16 -10.04 24.35
C GLY A 234 -14.92 -10.95 24.21
N TYR A 235 -15.13 -12.23 23.89
CA TYR A 235 -14.08 -13.16 23.48
C TYR A 235 -14.16 -13.41 21.97
N PHE A 236 -13.04 -13.59 21.28
CA PHE A 236 -13.03 -14.11 19.91
C PHE A 236 -11.94 -15.16 19.71
N THR A 237 -12.23 -16.16 18.88
CA THR A 237 -11.29 -17.22 18.54
C THR A 237 -10.86 -17.07 17.09
N VAL A 238 -9.56 -17.11 16.85
CA VAL A 238 -8.99 -17.12 15.50
C VAL A 238 -8.47 -18.53 15.22
N VAL A 239 -8.99 -19.13 14.16
CA VAL A 239 -8.56 -20.45 13.69
C VAL A 239 -7.73 -20.23 12.45
N MET A 240 -6.46 -20.61 12.48
CA MET A 240 -5.53 -20.35 11.37
C MET A 240 -4.86 -21.63 10.90
N ASP A 241 -4.54 -21.68 9.62
CA ASP A 241 -3.93 -22.83 8.97
C ASP A 241 -2.93 -22.36 7.90
N ASP A 242 -1.74 -22.96 7.90
CA ASP A 242 -0.67 -22.69 6.94
C ASP A 242 -0.70 -23.65 5.72
N GLY A 243 -1.78 -24.44 5.62
CA GLY A 243 -1.96 -25.48 4.61
C GLY A 243 -1.62 -26.88 5.14
N SER A 244 -0.88 -27.00 6.23
CA SER A 244 -0.55 -28.32 6.81
C SER A 244 -1.71 -28.96 7.59
N GLY A 245 -2.67 -28.16 8.07
CA GLY A 245 -3.68 -28.57 9.05
C GLY A 245 -3.15 -28.61 10.50
N ALA A 246 -1.85 -28.42 10.71
CA ALA A 246 -1.20 -28.46 12.02
C ALA A 246 -0.10 -27.37 12.10
N PRO A 247 -0.47 -26.08 12.13
CA PRO A 247 0.50 -25.00 12.16
C PRO A 247 1.44 -25.11 13.38
N PRO A 248 2.74 -24.87 13.21
CA PRO A 248 3.71 -24.99 14.29
C PRO A 248 3.48 -23.93 15.38
N ALA A 249 3.83 -24.24 16.62
CA ALA A 249 3.61 -23.35 17.77
C ALA A 249 4.21 -21.94 17.58
N ALA A 250 5.41 -21.85 16.99
CA ALA A 250 6.04 -20.56 16.70
C ALA A 250 5.23 -19.67 15.75
N LEU A 251 4.51 -20.27 14.79
CA LEU A 251 3.65 -19.53 13.87
C LEU A 251 2.38 -19.04 14.57
N LEU A 252 1.80 -19.88 15.46
CA LEU A 252 0.67 -19.48 16.29
C LEU A 252 1.04 -18.31 17.21
N ASP A 253 2.22 -18.35 17.84
CA ASP A 253 2.71 -17.26 18.71
C ASP A 253 2.89 -15.94 17.94
N ALA A 254 3.46 -16.01 16.72
CA ALA A 254 3.60 -14.84 15.87
C ALA A 254 2.23 -14.26 15.46
N ALA A 255 1.26 -15.11 15.15
CA ALA A 255 -0.10 -14.69 14.87
C ALA A 255 -0.80 -14.12 16.12
N GLN A 256 -0.55 -14.65 17.32
CA GLN A 256 -1.08 -14.07 18.55
C GLN A 256 -0.57 -12.64 18.76
N GLN A 257 0.71 -12.38 18.52
CA GLN A 257 1.28 -11.03 18.62
C GLN A 257 0.68 -10.07 17.58
N ALA A 258 0.50 -10.54 16.34
CA ALA A 258 -0.11 -9.76 15.26
C ALA A 258 -1.57 -9.39 15.59
N VAL A 259 -2.33 -10.33 16.16
CA VAL A 259 -3.72 -10.12 16.60
C VAL A 259 -3.80 -9.18 17.81
N ASP A 260 -2.90 -9.33 18.79
CA ASP A 260 -2.84 -8.47 19.98
C ASP A 260 -2.60 -6.99 19.61
N ALA A 261 -1.78 -6.73 18.59
CA ALA A 261 -1.49 -5.38 18.11
C ALA A 261 -2.70 -4.65 17.48
N VAL A 262 -3.75 -5.37 17.08
CA VAL A 262 -4.90 -4.79 16.34
C VAL A 262 -6.25 -5.04 17.01
N ARG A 263 -6.31 -5.75 18.13
CA ARG A 263 -7.58 -6.07 18.82
C ARG A 263 -8.14 -4.89 19.63
N PRO A 264 -9.46 -4.86 19.90
CA PRO A 264 -10.04 -3.84 20.79
C PRO A 264 -9.62 -4.05 22.24
N ILE A 265 -9.52 -2.95 22.99
CA ILE A 265 -9.29 -2.98 24.44
C ILE A 265 -10.40 -3.77 25.16
N GLY A 266 -10.01 -4.53 26.19
CA GLY A 266 -10.94 -5.30 27.02
C GLY A 266 -11.43 -6.61 26.38
N SER A 267 -11.06 -6.90 25.14
CA SER A 267 -11.31 -8.20 24.53
C SER A 267 -10.42 -9.29 25.15
N ARG A 268 -10.85 -10.55 25.00
CA ARG A 268 -10.00 -11.72 25.22
C ARG A 268 -9.97 -12.52 23.92
N PHE A 269 -8.87 -13.19 23.63
CA PHE A 269 -8.77 -13.96 22.40
C PHE A 269 -7.86 -15.17 22.54
N SER A 270 -7.96 -16.07 21.57
CA SER A 270 -7.00 -17.15 21.35
C SER A 270 -6.83 -17.37 19.86
N VAL A 271 -5.60 -17.70 19.47
CA VAL A 271 -5.27 -18.18 18.12
C VAL A 271 -4.93 -19.66 18.24
N ILE A 272 -5.65 -20.49 17.49
CA ILE A 272 -5.52 -21.95 17.50
C ILE A 272 -5.35 -22.49 16.08
N GLY A 273 -4.75 -23.68 15.97
CA GLY A 273 -4.82 -24.47 14.74
C GLY A 273 -6.21 -25.10 14.54
N PRO A 274 -6.56 -25.51 13.31
CA PRO A 274 -7.85 -26.14 13.03
C PRO A 274 -7.90 -27.57 13.57
N THR A 275 -9.12 -28.06 13.80
CA THR A 275 -9.35 -29.51 13.93
C THR A 275 -9.36 -30.13 12.53
N VAL A 276 -8.43 -31.04 12.26
CA VAL A 276 -8.35 -31.71 10.95
C VAL A 276 -9.40 -32.79 10.84
N ILE A 277 -10.29 -32.67 9.85
CA ILE A 277 -11.21 -33.73 9.45
C ILE A 277 -10.59 -34.44 8.26
N VAL A 278 -10.20 -35.70 8.45
CA VAL A 278 -9.64 -36.54 7.39
C VAL A 278 -10.79 -37.18 6.61
N ALA A 279 -10.92 -36.83 5.33
CA ALA A 279 -11.99 -37.31 4.47
C ALA A 279 -11.51 -38.53 3.65
N ASN A 280 -12.08 -39.70 3.89
CA ASN A 280 -11.87 -40.86 3.01
C ASN A 280 -12.90 -40.83 1.89
N MET A 281 -12.43 -40.89 0.65
CA MET A 281 -13.23 -40.65 -0.54
C MET A 281 -13.22 -41.89 -1.42
N GLN A 282 -14.40 -42.31 -1.86
CA GLN A 282 -14.53 -43.30 -2.93
C GLN A 282 -15.28 -42.68 -4.10
N VAL A 283 -14.71 -42.80 -5.29
CA VAL A 283 -15.28 -42.30 -6.55
C VAL A 283 -15.42 -43.47 -7.50
N VAL A 284 -16.64 -43.84 -7.84
CA VAL A 284 -16.95 -44.93 -8.79
C VAL A 284 -17.26 -44.31 -10.14
N VAL A 285 -16.49 -44.68 -11.17
CA VAL A 285 -16.61 -44.12 -12.52
C VAL A 285 -16.75 -45.19 -13.58
N GLU A 286 -17.52 -44.88 -14.60
CA GLU A 286 -17.51 -45.58 -15.89
C GLU A 286 -16.64 -44.76 -16.85
N ILE A 287 -15.80 -45.46 -17.61
CA ILE A 287 -14.89 -44.84 -18.58
C ILE A 287 -15.08 -45.46 -19.96
N ASP A 288 -14.66 -44.75 -21.00
CA ASP A 288 -14.58 -45.28 -22.36
C ASP A 288 -13.71 -46.56 -22.37
N ALA A 289 -14.19 -47.61 -23.04
CA ALA A 289 -13.52 -48.91 -23.15
C ALA A 289 -12.12 -48.83 -23.80
N GLN A 290 -11.82 -47.75 -24.53
CA GLN A 290 -10.50 -47.51 -25.13
C GLN A 290 -9.52 -46.77 -24.19
N ALA A 291 -9.99 -46.26 -23.05
CA ALA A 291 -9.16 -45.53 -22.10
C ALA A 291 -8.47 -46.45 -21.07
N VAL A 292 -7.29 -46.03 -20.62
CA VAL A 292 -6.54 -46.74 -19.56
C VAL A 292 -7.05 -46.28 -18.20
N PHE A 293 -7.69 -47.18 -17.45
CA PHE A 293 -8.27 -46.87 -16.13
C PHE A 293 -7.26 -46.25 -15.16
N ALA A 294 -6.03 -46.75 -15.12
CA ALA A 294 -5.00 -46.25 -14.21
C ALA A 294 -4.68 -44.76 -14.43
N ASP A 295 -4.65 -44.30 -15.69
CA ASP A 295 -4.36 -42.91 -16.03
C ASP A 295 -5.52 -41.99 -15.63
N VAL A 296 -6.76 -42.43 -15.89
CA VAL A 296 -7.97 -41.69 -15.49
C VAL A 296 -8.10 -41.62 -13.96
N ALA A 297 -7.86 -42.74 -13.27
CA ALA A 297 -7.89 -42.80 -11.81
C ALA A 297 -6.83 -41.90 -11.18
N ALA A 298 -5.62 -41.86 -11.74
CA ALA A 298 -4.55 -40.97 -11.27
C ALA A 298 -4.90 -39.49 -11.50
N ALA A 299 -5.46 -39.14 -12.66
CA ALA A 299 -5.87 -37.77 -12.96
C ALA A 299 -7.00 -37.28 -12.03
N ILE A 300 -8.01 -38.12 -11.78
CA ILE A 300 -9.10 -37.81 -10.84
C ILE A 300 -8.53 -37.64 -9.42
N THR A 301 -7.68 -38.57 -8.98
CA THR A 301 -7.06 -38.53 -7.64
C THR A 301 -6.28 -37.23 -7.44
N LEU A 302 -5.45 -36.85 -8.41
CA LEU A 302 -4.68 -35.61 -8.36
C LEU A 302 -5.57 -34.36 -8.31
N ALA A 303 -6.63 -34.32 -9.14
CA ALA A 303 -7.55 -33.18 -9.18
C ALA A 303 -8.35 -33.02 -7.88
N VAL A 304 -8.80 -34.14 -7.30
CA VAL A 304 -9.52 -34.15 -6.03
C VAL A 304 -8.59 -33.79 -4.88
N ASP A 305 -7.38 -34.34 -4.84
CA ASP A 305 -6.38 -34.01 -3.82
C ASP A 305 -6.02 -32.52 -3.84
N ALA A 306 -5.77 -31.96 -5.03
CA ALA A 306 -5.50 -30.53 -5.19
C ALA A 306 -6.68 -29.65 -4.73
N TYR A 307 -7.92 -30.05 -5.00
CA TYR A 307 -9.10 -29.33 -4.54
C TYR A 307 -9.24 -29.36 -3.01
N VAL A 308 -9.08 -30.54 -2.39
CA VAL A 308 -9.18 -30.70 -0.95
C VAL A 308 -8.04 -29.95 -0.24
N GLY A 309 -6.82 -29.99 -0.78
CA GLY A 309 -5.66 -29.26 -0.26
C GLY A 309 -5.82 -27.73 -0.34
N ALA A 310 -6.64 -27.23 -1.27
CA ALA A 310 -6.94 -25.80 -1.42
C ALA A 310 -8.11 -25.30 -0.55
N LEU A 311 -8.80 -26.18 0.19
CA LEU A 311 -9.91 -25.77 1.04
C LEU A 311 -9.41 -24.93 2.24
N PRO A 312 -9.89 -23.68 2.40
CA PRO A 312 -9.55 -22.88 3.58
C PRO A 312 -10.27 -23.39 4.82
N VAL A 313 -9.82 -22.94 6.00
CA VAL A 313 -10.49 -23.20 7.28
C VAL A 313 -11.98 -22.82 7.20
N GLY A 314 -12.85 -23.70 7.71
CA GLY A 314 -14.30 -23.49 7.70
C GLY A 314 -15.01 -23.85 6.41
N ALA A 315 -14.30 -24.16 5.31
CA ALA A 315 -14.95 -24.54 4.06
C ALA A 315 -15.43 -26.01 4.09
N PRO A 316 -16.67 -26.30 3.64
CA PRO A 316 -17.15 -27.67 3.50
C PRO A 316 -16.58 -28.33 2.24
N LEU A 317 -16.24 -29.62 2.34
CA LEU A 317 -15.97 -30.49 1.21
C LEU A 317 -17.30 -30.91 0.58
N ARG A 318 -17.57 -30.39 -0.63
CA ARG A 318 -18.84 -30.62 -1.33
C ARG A 318 -18.75 -31.80 -2.28
N LEU A 319 -19.67 -32.74 -2.14
CA LEU A 319 -19.70 -33.97 -2.94
C LEU A 319 -19.93 -33.66 -4.43
N THR A 320 -20.82 -32.72 -4.72
CA THR A 320 -21.11 -32.25 -6.09
C THR A 320 -19.89 -31.63 -6.79
N ARG A 321 -18.96 -31.04 -6.04
CA ARG A 321 -17.70 -30.51 -6.61
C ARG A 321 -16.73 -31.62 -6.98
N ILE A 322 -16.69 -32.70 -6.22
CA ILE A 322 -15.87 -33.89 -6.55
C ILE A 322 -16.38 -34.53 -7.85
N VAL A 323 -17.70 -34.67 -8.01
CA VAL A 323 -18.30 -35.16 -9.26
C VAL A 323 -17.90 -34.30 -10.45
N ALA A 324 -17.98 -32.97 -10.31
CA ALA A 324 -17.58 -32.05 -11.38
C ALA A 324 -16.08 -32.17 -11.71
N LEU A 325 -15.21 -32.33 -10.71
CA LEU A 325 -13.78 -32.54 -10.91
C LEU A 325 -13.47 -33.87 -11.60
N ALA A 326 -14.21 -34.93 -11.29
CA ALA A 326 -14.02 -36.23 -11.94
C ALA A 326 -14.30 -36.15 -13.44
N TYR A 327 -15.39 -35.49 -13.86
CA TYR A 327 -15.69 -35.24 -15.27
C TYR A 327 -14.67 -34.31 -15.94
N ALA A 328 -14.16 -33.31 -15.22
CA ALA A 328 -13.18 -32.36 -15.76
C ALA A 328 -11.77 -32.97 -15.88
N ALA A 329 -11.44 -33.95 -15.04
CA ALA A 329 -10.11 -34.57 -15.01
C ALA A 329 -9.79 -35.38 -16.28
N SER A 330 -10.81 -35.97 -16.93
CA SER A 330 -10.63 -36.68 -18.20
C SER A 330 -11.92 -36.73 -19.00
N ALA A 331 -11.83 -36.41 -20.30
CA ALA A 331 -12.94 -36.56 -21.25
C ALA A 331 -13.36 -38.03 -21.47
N ALA A 332 -12.56 -39.00 -21.00
CA ALA A 332 -12.87 -40.42 -21.08
C ALA A 332 -13.86 -40.90 -20.00
N VAL A 333 -14.18 -40.08 -19.00
CA VAL A 333 -15.19 -40.40 -17.99
C VAL A 333 -16.58 -40.24 -18.61
N THR A 334 -17.28 -41.36 -18.83
CA THR A 334 -18.62 -41.36 -19.41
C THR A 334 -19.69 -41.10 -18.36
N ASN A 335 -19.48 -41.60 -17.14
CA ASN A 335 -20.41 -41.42 -16.02
C ASN A 335 -19.69 -41.53 -14.66
N VAL A 336 -20.17 -40.79 -13.68
CA VAL A 336 -19.77 -40.93 -12.26
C VAL A 336 -20.93 -41.60 -11.53
N VAL A 337 -20.78 -42.89 -11.23
CA VAL A 337 -21.85 -43.75 -10.68
C VAL A 337 -22.19 -43.35 -9.24
N SER A 338 -21.16 -43.16 -8.42
CA SER A 338 -21.33 -42.74 -7.03
C SER A 338 -20.07 -42.10 -6.48
N VAL A 339 -20.24 -41.13 -5.59
CA VAL A 339 -19.16 -40.58 -4.76
C VAL A 339 -19.59 -40.72 -3.31
N THR A 340 -18.70 -41.21 -2.45
CA THR A 340 -18.94 -41.28 -1.01
C THR A 340 -17.83 -40.59 -0.22
N LEU A 341 -18.23 -39.87 0.83
CA LEU A 341 -17.35 -39.26 1.82
C LEU A 341 -17.53 -40.03 3.14
N ASP A 342 -16.47 -40.67 3.63
CA ASP A 342 -16.47 -41.56 4.79
C ASP A 342 -17.61 -42.62 4.77
N GLY A 343 -17.92 -43.12 3.57
CA GLY A 343 -19.00 -44.09 3.33
C GLY A 343 -20.41 -43.50 3.28
N GLY A 344 -20.56 -42.18 3.46
CA GLY A 344 -21.83 -41.45 3.33
C GLY A 344 -21.96 -40.67 2.02
N SER A 345 -23.13 -40.06 1.80
CA SER A 345 -23.46 -39.25 0.61
C SER A 345 -23.78 -37.78 0.93
N SER A 346 -23.38 -37.30 2.11
CA SER A 346 -23.50 -35.89 2.52
C SER A 346 -22.17 -35.17 2.39
N ASP A 347 -22.21 -33.85 2.24
CA ASP A 347 -21.04 -32.99 2.35
C ASP A 347 -20.35 -33.16 3.72
N LEU A 348 -19.03 -32.96 3.77
CA LEU A 348 -18.23 -33.14 4.98
C LEU A 348 -17.58 -31.82 5.43
N GLY A 349 -17.49 -31.60 6.74
CA GLY A 349 -16.89 -30.40 7.32
C GLY A 349 -17.82 -29.18 7.28
N GLY A 350 -17.26 -27.98 7.09
CA GLY A 350 -18.02 -26.72 7.10
C GLY A 350 -18.17 -26.07 8.48
N THR A 351 -17.57 -26.65 9.52
CA THR A 351 -17.45 -25.99 10.83
C THR A 351 -16.28 -25.01 10.84
N LEU A 352 -16.50 -23.80 11.36
CA LEU A 352 -15.51 -22.70 11.36
C LEU A 352 -14.21 -23.04 12.11
N THR A 353 -14.21 -24.08 12.94
CA THR A 353 -13.06 -24.57 13.70
C THR A 353 -12.30 -25.71 13.04
N SER A 354 -12.77 -26.20 11.89
CA SER A 354 -12.21 -27.37 11.22
C SER A 354 -11.63 -27.06 9.85
N VAL A 355 -10.69 -27.89 9.42
CA VAL A 355 -10.23 -27.93 8.04
C VAL A 355 -10.33 -29.36 7.52
N VAL A 356 -10.79 -29.52 6.28
CA VAL A 356 -10.87 -30.85 5.64
C VAL A 356 -9.54 -31.15 4.94
N ARG A 357 -9.02 -32.37 5.14
CA ARG A 357 -7.84 -32.88 4.46
C ARG A 357 -8.11 -34.24 3.84
N ALA A 358 -7.44 -34.51 2.73
CA ALA A 358 -7.59 -35.77 2.02
C ALA A 358 -7.03 -36.91 2.88
N GLY A 359 -7.85 -37.93 3.10
CA GLY A 359 -7.44 -39.23 3.61
C GLY A 359 -7.13 -40.16 2.44
N GLN A 360 -7.72 -41.36 2.46
CA GLN A 360 -7.61 -42.27 1.33
C GLN A 360 -8.56 -41.85 0.20
N ILE A 361 -8.04 -41.63 -1.01
CA ILE A 361 -8.83 -41.46 -2.23
C ILE A 361 -8.79 -42.77 -3.02
N SER A 362 -9.93 -43.42 -3.18
CA SER A 362 -10.09 -44.65 -3.95
C SER A 362 -10.97 -44.39 -5.17
N VAL A 363 -10.39 -44.53 -6.36
CA VAL A 363 -11.15 -44.52 -7.62
C VAL A 363 -11.37 -45.96 -8.06
N VAL A 364 -12.62 -46.33 -8.32
CA VAL A 364 -13.03 -47.70 -8.68
C VAL A 364 -13.76 -47.69 -10.01
N GLY A 365 -13.49 -48.68 -10.86
CA GLY A 365 -14.23 -48.88 -12.11
C GLY A 365 -15.60 -49.51 -11.84
N GLY A 366 -16.64 -48.88 -12.37
CA GLY A 366 -18.01 -49.40 -12.42
C GLY A 366 -18.21 -50.45 -13.51
#